data_AF-A0A1S1MYW6-F1
#
_entry.id   AF-A0A1S1MYW6-F1
#
_cell.length_a   1.000
_cell.length_b   1.000
_cell.length_c   1.000
_cell.angle_alpha   90.00
_cell.angle_beta   90.00
_cell.angle_gamma   90.00
#
_symmetry.space_group_name_H-M   'P 1'
#
loop_
_entity.id
_entity.type
_entity.pdbx_description
1 polymer ?
#
loop_
_entity_poly.entity_id
_entity_poly.type
_entity_poly.pdbx_seq_one_letter_code
_entity_poly.pdbx_strand_id
1 'polypeptide(L)'
;MTQVILAIDTATPAVTAGIVRRGEGVTVLAERVTVDARAHAERLTPNVLAALTDAGLGMADLGAVVVGCGPGPFTGLRVGMATAAAYGHALGIPVHGVCSLDAIGVQTGGEALVVTDARRREVYWARYRDGVRTAGPAVGSPADVDPGAAQAVAGSPAHAGLFGLPVLDIACPNVAGLVAAVGDWDAKPEPLVPLYLRRPDAKAPAAAVTIDPLGRADAHRCAELEALLFKGDDPWPVGAFLHEVAGKHNHYVAARADGKLVGYAGIARLGRIPPYEYEIHTIGVDPAWQGRGIGRRLLADLLDFADGGVVHLEVRTDNQAAIALYRAAGFEQVGLRKRYYRVSGADAYTMRREVSG
;
A
#
# COMPACT_ATOMS: atom_id res chain seq x y z
N MET A 1 5.74 38.83 21.62
CA MET A 1 4.36 38.99 21.11
C MET A 1 3.65 37.66 21.26
N THR A 2 2.38 37.65 21.67
CA THR A 2 1.59 36.42 21.76
C THR A 2 1.06 36.02 20.38
N GLN A 3 1.23 34.75 19.99
CA GLN A 3 0.82 34.22 18.69
C GLN A 3 -0.07 32.99 18.88
N VAL A 4 -1.14 32.89 18.09
CA VAL A 4 -2.00 31.70 18.04
C VAL A 4 -1.51 30.78 16.93
N ILE A 5 -1.35 29.51 17.25
CA ILE A 5 -0.70 28.52 16.39
C ILE A 5 -1.65 27.34 16.22
N LEU A 6 -1.83 26.92 14.97
CA LEU A 6 -2.42 25.63 14.66
C LEU A 6 -1.32 24.56 14.67
N ALA A 7 -1.42 23.56 15.53
CA ALA A 7 -0.48 22.43 15.57
C ALA A 7 -1.17 21.15 15.12
N ILE A 8 -0.56 20.42 14.19
CA ILE A 8 -1.10 19.16 13.65
C ILE A 8 -0.03 18.06 13.51
N ASP A 9 -0.42 16.81 13.73
CA ASP A 9 0.40 15.63 13.46
C ASP A 9 -0.46 14.47 12.95
N THR A 10 0.07 13.79 11.94
CA THR A 10 -0.54 12.59 11.32
C THR A 10 0.52 11.50 11.08
N ALA A 11 1.66 11.58 11.78
CA ALA A 11 2.78 10.67 11.65
C ALA A 11 2.54 9.35 12.40
N THR A 12 1.67 9.38 13.41
CA THR A 12 1.31 8.21 14.23
C THR A 12 -0.14 7.77 13.97
N PRO A 13 -0.62 6.66 14.57
CA PRO A 13 -2.05 6.33 14.55
C PRO A 13 -2.96 7.39 15.17
N ALA A 14 -2.42 8.29 16.00
CA ALA A 14 -3.12 9.43 16.54
C ALA A 14 -3.10 10.58 15.52
N VAL A 15 -4.29 11.01 15.10
CA VAL A 15 -4.52 12.22 14.30
C VAL A 15 -4.74 13.37 15.27
N THR A 16 -3.70 14.17 15.46
CA THR A 16 -3.67 15.27 16.42
C THR A 16 -3.88 16.59 15.70
N ALA A 17 -4.81 17.41 16.19
CA ALA A 17 -4.92 18.81 15.82
C ALA A 17 -5.32 19.65 17.03
N GLY A 18 -4.78 20.86 17.14
CA GLY A 18 -5.18 21.76 18.23
C GLY A 18 -4.62 23.16 18.10
N ILE A 19 -5.10 24.01 18.98
CA ILE A 19 -4.82 25.44 19.00
C ILE A 19 -3.98 25.76 20.23
N VAL A 20 -2.86 26.41 19.99
CA VAL A 20 -1.87 26.72 21.01
C VAL A 20 -1.59 28.21 20.99
N ARG A 21 -1.53 28.84 22.16
CA ARG A 21 -1.05 30.20 22.33
C ARG A 21 0.41 30.16 22.77
N ARG A 22 1.28 30.80 22.00
CA ARG A 22 2.69 31.03 22.35
C ARG A 22 2.87 32.45 22.84
N GLY A 23 3.47 32.62 24.01
CA GLY A 23 3.88 33.90 24.59
C GLY A 23 5.26 33.74 25.23
N GLU A 24 5.38 34.04 26.52
CA GLU A 24 6.56 33.66 27.32
C GLU A 24 6.68 32.13 27.50
N GLY A 25 5.57 31.41 27.31
CA GLY A 25 5.52 29.95 27.28
C GLY A 25 4.50 29.44 26.27
N VAL A 26 4.12 28.17 26.41
CA VAL A 26 3.18 27.47 25.54
C VAL A 26 1.92 27.13 26.33
N THR A 27 0.75 27.58 25.86
CA THR A 27 -0.55 27.27 26.47
C THR A 27 -1.46 26.60 25.45
N VAL A 28 -1.91 25.37 25.74
CA VAL A 28 -2.89 24.67 24.91
C VAL A 28 -4.27 25.27 25.17
N LEU A 29 -4.93 25.76 24.11
CA LEU A 29 -6.30 26.29 24.20
C LEU A 29 -7.33 25.21 23.91
N ALA A 30 -7.03 24.33 22.94
CA ALA A 30 -7.86 23.19 22.60
C ALA A 30 -7.01 22.11 21.91
N GLU A 31 -7.32 20.84 22.16
CA GLU A 31 -6.69 19.70 21.49
C GLU A 31 -7.75 18.64 21.14
N ARG A 32 -7.64 18.10 19.93
CA ARG A 32 -8.46 17.00 19.44
C ARG A 32 -7.55 15.90 18.92
N VAL A 33 -7.66 14.73 19.52
CA VAL A 33 -6.92 13.53 19.14
C VAL A 33 -7.91 12.45 18.70
N THR A 34 -7.72 11.90 17.52
CA THR A 34 -8.46 10.71 17.06
C THR A 34 -7.48 9.58 16.80
N VAL A 35 -7.59 8.49 17.57
CA VAL A 35 -6.73 7.32 17.40
C VAL A 35 -7.37 6.37 16.38
N ASP A 36 -7.05 6.59 15.11
CA ASP A 36 -7.39 5.70 14.00
C ASP A 36 -6.38 5.87 12.87
N ALA A 37 -5.57 4.83 12.67
CA ALA A 37 -4.51 4.81 11.65
C ALA A 37 -5.02 5.01 10.21
N ARG A 38 -6.31 4.82 9.93
CA ARG A 38 -6.89 4.93 8.59
C ARG A 38 -7.66 6.23 8.37
N ALA A 39 -7.97 6.96 9.43
CA ALA A 39 -8.88 8.10 9.35
C ALA A 39 -8.18 9.47 9.21
N HIS A 40 -6.86 9.52 9.00
CA HIS A 40 -6.08 10.76 8.91
C HIS A 40 -6.62 11.74 7.85
N ALA A 41 -7.07 11.25 6.69
CA ALA A 41 -7.67 12.10 5.66
C ALA A 41 -9.06 12.64 6.04
N GLU A 42 -9.87 11.84 6.73
CA GLU A 42 -11.26 12.18 7.06
C GLU A 42 -11.38 12.98 8.37
N ARG A 43 -10.41 12.83 9.29
CA ARG A 43 -10.50 13.38 10.66
C ARG A 43 -9.67 14.62 10.90
N LEU A 44 -8.61 14.87 10.11
CA LEU A 44 -7.73 16.00 10.36
C LEU A 44 -8.49 17.33 10.29
N THR A 45 -9.18 17.61 9.18
CA THR A 45 -9.93 18.87 9.03
C THR A 45 -11.05 19.02 10.06
N PRO A 46 -11.90 18.01 10.34
CA PRO A 46 -12.85 18.09 11.45
C PRO A 46 -12.22 18.38 12.81
N ASN A 47 -11.07 17.78 13.12
CA ASN A 47 -10.36 18.03 14.39
C ASN A 47 -9.86 19.48 14.46
N VAL A 48 -9.36 20.04 13.36
CA VAL A 48 -8.94 21.46 13.28
C VAL A 48 -10.12 22.39 13.54
N LEU A 49 -11.26 22.18 12.86
CA LEU A 49 -12.46 23.01 13.01
C LEU A 49 -13.04 22.93 14.42
N ALA A 50 -13.08 21.72 15.00
CA ALA A 50 -13.54 21.53 16.37
C ALA A 50 -12.61 22.23 17.37
N ALA A 51 -11.28 22.10 17.21
CA ALA A 51 -10.33 22.75 18.11
C ALA A 51 -10.39 24.29 18.05
N LEU A 52 -10.58 24.88 16.85
CA LEU A 52 -10.85 26.32 16.72
C LEU A 52 -12.13 26.73 17.46
N THR A 53 -13.20 25.96 17.27
CA THR A 53 -14.48 26.18 17.94
C THR A 53 -14.34 26.14 19.47
N ASP A 54 -13.68 25.11 20.00
CA ASP A 54 -13.45 24.94 21.44
C ASP A 54 -12.58 26.07 22.03
N ALA A 55 -11.63 26.58 21.24
CA ALA A 55 -10.78 27.70 21.62
C ALA A 55 -11.49 29.07 21.50
N GLY A 56 -12.68 29.12 20.91
CA GLY A 56 -13.42 30.36 20.64
C GLY A 56 -12.75 31.24 19.59
N LEU A 57 -12.04 30.65 18.63
CA LEU A 57 -11.24 31.34 17.62
C LEU A 57 -11.66 30.95 16.20
N GLY A 58 -11.37 31.81 15.24
CA GLY A 58 -11.55 31.57 13.81
C GLY A 58 -10.22 31.36 13.08
N MET A 59 -10.30 30.97 11.79
CA MET A 59 -9.12 30.80 10.94
C MET A 59 -8.26 32.07 10.82
N ALA A 60 -8.90 33.25 10.88
CA ALA A 60 -8.22 34.54 10.77
C ALA A 60 -7.38 34.90 12.01
N ASP A 61 -7.58 34.22 13.15
CA ASP A 61 -6.81 34.45 14.36
C ASP A 61 -5.47 33.70 14.34
N LEU A 62 -5.29 32.75 13.42
CA LEU A 62 -4.08 31.95 13.31
C LEU A 62 -2.91 32.80 12.78
N GLY A 63 -1.79 32.76 13.51
CA GLY A 63 -0.55 33.44 13.14
C GLY A 63 0.53 32.53 12.58
N ALA A 64 0.42 31.20 12.75
CA ALA A 64 1.33 30.20 12.19
C ALA A 64 0.69 28.80 12.20
N VAL A 65 1.28 27.87 11.44
CA VAL A 65 0.99 26.43 11.49
C VAL A 65 2.25 25.67 11.86
N VAL A 66 2.13 24.66 12.73
CA VAL A 66 3.19 23.69 13.03
C VAL A 66 2.71 22.31 12.62
N VAL A 67 3.54 21.56 11.90
CA VAL A 67 3.21 20.23 11.41
C VAL A 67 4.31 19.22 11.68
N GLY A 68 3.92 18.06 12.19
CA GLY A 68 4.79 16.89 12.27
C GLY A 68 5.14 16.34 10.90
N CYS A 69 6.43 16.32 10.57
CA CYS A 69 6.97 15.83 9.30
C CYS A 69 7.41 14.36 9.39
N GLY A 70 7.10 13.67 10.47
CA GLY A 70 7.45 12.27 10.71
C GLY A 70 8.64 12.09 11.64
N PRO A 71 9.22 10.88 11.70
CA PRO A 71 8.92 9.71 10.88
C PRO A 71 7.50 9.14 11.05
N GLY A 72 6.94 8.60 9.97
CA GLY A 72 5.58 8.08 9.93
C GLY A 72 5.19 7.47 8.57
N PRO A 73 3.98 6.89 8.44
CA PRO A 73 3.49 6.31 7.19
C PRO A 73 3.36 7.35 6.07
N PHE A 74 3.64 6.93 4.83
CA PHE A 74 3.63 7.80 3.64
C PHE A 74 2.34 8.61 3.46
N THR A 75 1.18 7.95 3.51
CA THR A 75 -0.12 8.60 3.32
C THR A 75 -0.41 9.59 4.46
N GLY A 76 -0.15 9.19 5.70
CA GLY A 76 -0.36 10.04 6.89
C GLY A 76 0.44 11.34 6.79
N LEU A 77 1.74 11.25 6.55
CA LEU A 77 2.62 12.42 6.45
C LEU A 77 2.20 13.39 5.36
N ARG A 78 1.84 12.89 4.17
CA ARG A 78 1.40 13.75 3.06
C ARG A 78 0.10 14.47 3.38
N VAL A 79 -0.85 13.79 4.02
CA VAL A 79 -2.12 14.42 4.41
C VAL A 79 -1.87 15.57 5.38
N GLY A 80 -1.08 15.35 6.43
CA GLY A 80 -0.74 16.39 7.41
C GLY A 80 0.00 17.57 6.78
N MET A 81 1.11 17.30 6.08
CA MET A 81 1.96 18.34 5.49
C MET A 81 1.24 19.12 4.38
N ALA A 82 0.48 18.46 3.50
CA ALA A 82 -0.29 19.15 2.47
C ALA A 82 -1.40 20.03 3.07
N THR A 83 -2.05 19.56 4.13
CA THR A 83 -3.06 20.34 4.86
C THR A 83 -2.44 21.58 5.52
N ALA A 84 -1.30 21.42 6.21
CA ALA A 84 -0.57 22.54 6.80
C ALA A 84 -0.12 23.56 5.75
N ALA A 85 0.44 23.10 4.64
CA ALA A 85 0.86 23.96 3.54
C ALA A 85 -0.35 24.71 2.93
N ALA A 86 -1.49 24.05 2.80
CA ALA A 86 -2.72 24.68 2.31
C ALA A 86 -3.20 25.79 3.26
N TYR A 87 -3.21 25.56 4.58
CA TYR A 87 -3.54 26.60 5.56
C TYR A 87 -2.56 27.78 5.50
N GLY A 88 -1.25 27.50 5.50
CA GLY A 88 -0.23 28.52 5.40
C GLY A 88 -0.36 29.37 4.14
N HIS A 89 -0.59 28.73 2.99
CA HIS A 89 -0.80 29.42 1.73
C HIS A 89 -2.08 30.27 1.73
N ALA A 90 -3.20 29.71 2.18
CA ALA A 90 -4.50 30.39 2.17
C ALA A 90 -4.56 31.59 3.12
N LEU A 91 -3.89 31.51 4.27
CA LEU A 91 -3.89 32.55 5.30
C LEU A 91 -2.69 33.50 5.22
N GLY A 92 -1.69 33.18 4.38
CA GLY A 92 -0.45 33.96 4.27
C GLY A 92 0.43 33.89 5.53
N ILE A 93 0.39 32.77 6.26
CA ILE A 93 1.09 32.58 7.54
C ILE A 93 2.22 31.54 7.43
N PRO A 94 3.28 31.64 8.25
CA PRO A 94 4.38 30.68 8.23
C PRO A 94 3.94 29.27 8.64
N VAL A 95 4.58 28.26 8.03
CA VAL A 95 4.38 26.84 8.32
C VAL A 95 5.69 26.21 8.76
N HIS A 96 5.77 25.78 10.01
CA HIS A 96 6.97 25.16 10.59
C HIS A 96 6.82 23.64 10.59
N GLY A 97 7.77 22.95 9.97
CA GLY A 97 7.89 21.50 10.03
C GLY A 97 8.76 21.07 11.21
N VAL A 98 8.30 20.09 11.99
CA VAL A 98 9.08 19.51 13.11
C VAL A 98 9.11 17.99 13.00
N CYS A 99 10.12 17.35 13.59
CA CYS A 99 10.10 15.90 13.74
C CYS A 99 9.04 15.50 14.78
N SER A 100 8.18 14.56 14.43
CA SER A 100 7.12 14.04 15.30
C SER A 100 7.69 13.35 16.56
N LEU A 101 8.88 12.74 16.48
CA LEU A 101 9.54 12.22 17.70
C LEU A 101 10.04 13.35 18.59
N ASP A 102 10.46 14.49 18.04
CA ASP A 102 10.89 15.65 18.85
C ASP A 102 9.72 16.21 19.64
N ALA A 103 8.51 16.23 19.06
CA ALA A 103 7.31 16.64 19.79
C ALA A 103 7.02 15.78 21.03
N ILE A 104 7.45 14.51 21.06
CA ILE A 104 7.40 13.68 22.27
C ILE A 104 8.64 13.96 23.13
N GLY A 105 9.82 13.98 22.51
CA GLY A 105 11.12 14.08 23.16
C GLY A 105 11.30 15.35 23.98
N VAL A 106 10.85 16.51 23.50
CA VAL A 106 10.98 17.81 24.19
C VAL A 106 10.28 17.85 25.55
N GLN A 107 9.35 16.91 25.81
CA GLN A 107 8.63 16.78 27.07
C GLN A 107 9.31 15.83 28.05
N THR A 108 10.41 15.18 27.64
CA THR A 108 11.18 14.25 28.48
C THR A 108 12.24 14.99 29.28
N GLY A 109 12.49 14.55 30.51
CA GLY A 109 13.62 14.99 31.33
C GLY A 109 14.68 13.89 31.44
N GLY A 110 15.92 14.29 31.68
CA GLY A 110 17.04 13.35 31.79
C GLY A 110 17.24 12.56 30.50
N GLU A 111 17.66 11.31 30.65
CA GLU A 111 18.05 10.42 29.56
C GLU A 111 16.86 9.56 29.13
N ALA A 112 16.34 9.76 27.91
CA ALA A 112 15.10 9.10 27.46
C ALA A 112 15.20 8.54 26.03
N LEU A 113 14.47 7.45 25.78
CA LEU A 113 14.24 6.90 24.45
C LEU A 113 12.80 7.20 24.03
N VAL A 114 12.59 7.71 22.81
CA VAL A 114 11.24 7.86 22.25
C VAL A 114 11.06 6.81 21.18
N VAL A 115 9.94 6.07 21.22
CA VAL A 115 9.61 5.05 20.22
C VAL A 115 8.17 5.13 19.73
N THR A 116 7.97 5.00 18.42
CA THR A 116 6.64 4.90 17.79
C THR A 116 6.57 3.76 16.79
N ASP A 117 5.35 3.33 16.43
CA ASP A 117 5.12 2.20 15.51
C ASP A 117 5.64 2.50 14.09
N ALA A 118 6.65 1.76 13.62
CA ALA A 118 7.14 1.82 12.24
C ALA A 118 6.52 0.74 11.32
N ARG A 119 5.51 0.01 11.82
CA ARG A 119 4.92 -1.19 11.23
C ARG A 119 5.94 -2.32 11.11
N ARG A 120 5.50 -3.47 10.60
CA ARG A 120 6.36 -4.64 10.31
C ARG A 120 7.23 -5.11 11.49
N ARG A 121 6.75 -4.94 12.73
CA ARG A 121 7.47 -5.27 13.97
C ARG A 121 8.76 -4.45 14.16
N GLU A 122 8.78 -3.24 13.61
CA GLU A 122 9.86 -2.26 13.76
C GLU A 122 9.35 -1.02 14.52
N VAL A 123 10.28 -0.22 15.03
CA VAL A 123 10.00 1.05 15.70
C VAL A 123 10.76 2.19 15.04
N TYR A 124 10.12 3.35 14.97
CA TYR A 124 10.83 4.62 14.80
C TYR A 124 11.34 5.03 16.16
N TRP A 125 12.61 5.42 16.25
CA TRP A 125 13.23 5.72 17.53
C TRP A 125 14.16 6.93 17.45
N ALA A 126 14.30 7.62 18.58
CA ALA A 126 15.29 8.66 18.81
C ALA A 126 15.64 8.71 20.30
N ARG A 127 16.88 9.11 20.61
CA ARG A 127 17.36 9.30 21.99
C ARG A 127 17.39 10.77 22.34
N TYR A 128 17.04 11.10 23.58
CA TYR A 128 16.94 12.46 24.09
C TYR A 128 17.67 12.59 25.43
N ARG A 129 18.21 13.79 25.65
CA ARG A 129 18.76 14.26 26.92
C ARG A 129 18.13 15.61 27.24
N ASP A 130 17.37 15.68 28.32
CA ASP A 130 16.70 16.90 28.79
C ASP A 130 15.92 17.62 27.67
N GLY A 131 15.11 16.84 26.95
CA GLY A 131 14.29 17.35 25.85
C GLY A 131 15.03 17.50 24.51
N VAL A 132 16.36 17.36 24.47
CA VAL A 132 17.18 17.58 23.26
C VAL A 132 17.55 16.25 22.62
N ARG A 133 17.30 16.09 21.32
CA ARG A 133 17.65 14.87 20.59
C ARG A 133 19.17 14.68 20.51
N THR A 134 19.66 13.54 20.96
CA THR A 134 21.08 13.15 20.93
C THR A 134 21.41 12.11 19.87
N ALA A 135 20.42 11.32 19.43
CA ALA A 135 20.59 10.36 18.33
C ALA A 135 19.27 10.09 17.61
N GLY A 136 19.36 9.66 16.35
CA GLY A 136 18.20 9.48 15.47
C GLY A 136 17.70 10.80 14.88
N PRO A 137 16.46 10.83 14.32
CA PRO A 137 15.50 9.74 14.29
C PRO A 137 15.96 8.63 13.32
N ALA A 138 15.69 7.38 13.69
CA ALA A 138 16.03 6.19 12.90
C ALA A 138 14.91 5.14 12.97
N VAL A 139 15.04 4.06 12.19
CA VAL A 139 14.11 2.92 12.19
C VAL A 139 14.90 1.64 12.41
N GLY A 140 14.34 0.70 13.16
CA GLY A 140 14.94 -0.62 13.39
C GLY A 140 13.99 -1.58 14.10
N SER A 141 14.38 -2.85 14.17
CA SER A 141 13.65 -3.81 15.01
C SER A 141 13.86 -3.45 16.49
N PRO A 142 12.87 -3.62 17.38
CA PRO A 142 13.02 -3.32 18.81
C PRO A 142 14.24 -4.00 19.45
N ALA A 143 14.61 -5.20 18.99
CA ALA A 143 15.76 -5.94 19.50
C ALA A 143 17.12 -5.34 19.07
N ASP A 144 17.16 -4.62 17.95
CA ASP A 144 18.38 -3.99 17.41
C ASP A 144 18.54 -2.53 17.83
N VAL A 145 17.52 -1.94 18.48
CA VAL A 145 17.59 -0.56 18.96
C VAL A 145 18.35 -0.52 20.28
N ASP A 146 19.53 0.08 20.26
CA ASP A 146 20.30 0.40 21.45
C ASP A 146 19.65 1.58 22.22
N PRO A 147 19.10 1.36 23.44
CA PRO A 147 18.53 2.44 24.25
C PRO A 147 19.59 3.40 24.78
N GLY A 148 20.88 3.04 24.69
CA GLY A 148 21.98 3.84 25.24
C GLY A 148 21.84 4.00 26.76
N ALA A 149 21.97 5.25 27.23
CA ALA A 149 21.85 5.60 28.64
C ALA A 149 20.39 5.89 29.09
N ALA A 150 19.39 5.64 28.23
CA ALA A 150 18.00 5.95 28.54
C ALA A 150 17.53 5.28 29.83
N GLN A 151 16.93 6.08 30.71
CA GLN A 151 16.36 5.67 31.99
C GLN A 151 14.84 5.48 31.91
N ALA A 152 14.21 6.00 30.86
CA ALA A 152 12.79 5.89 30.59
C ALA A 152 12.51 5.87 29.09
N VAL A 153 11.31 5.41 28.71
CA VAL A 153 10.85 5.35 27.31
C VAL A 153 9.52 6.07 27.15
N ALA A 154 9.39 6.91 26.13
CA ALA A 154 8.14 7.58 25.76
C ALA A 154 7.66 7.14 24.37
N GLY A 155 6.43 7.49 24.02
CA GLY A 155 5.79 7.19 22.75
C GLY A 155 4.83 6.00 22.85
N SER A 156 4.67 5.25 21.76
CA SER A 156 3.59 4.25 21.63
C SER A 156 3.65 3.22 22.78
N PRO A 157 2.62 3.10 23.64
CA PRO A 157 2.70 2.25 24.84
C PRO A 157 3.05 0.79 24.54
N ALA A 158 2.45 0.23 23.48
CA ALA A 158 2.72 -1.14 23.05
C ALA A 158 4.17 -1.38 22.59
N HIS A 159 4.84 -0.36 22.08
CA HIS A 159 6.22 -0.44 21.60
C HIS A 159 7.22 -0.02 22.68
N ALA A 160 6.87 0.98 23.50
CA ALA A 160 7.67 1.41 24.64
C ALA A 160 7.89 0.27 25.64
N GLY A 161 6.86 -0.55 25.88
CA GLY A 161 6.95 -1.72 26.76
C GLY A 161 7.95 -2.80 26.30
N LEU A 162 8.42 -2.77 25.04
CA LEU A 162 9.39 -3.75 24.52
C LEU A 162 10.82 -3.54 25.04
N PHE A 163 11.09 -2.39 25.65
CA PHE A 163 12.45 -1.98 26.07
C PHE A 163 12.74 -2.25 27.55
N GLY A 164 11.76 -2.68 28.34
CA GLY A 164 11.95 -3.01 29.76
C GLY A 164 12.32 -1.83 30.66
N LEU A 165 12.10 -0.60 30.20
CA LEU A 165 12.34 0.64 30.94
C LEU A 165 11.01 1.25 31.43
N PRO A 166 11.02 2.09 32.47
CA PRO A 166 9.86 2.89 32.87
C PRO A 166 9.25 3.63 31.68
N VAL A 167 7.94 3.47 31.47
CA VAL A 167 7.21 4.12 30.37
C VAL A 167 6.65 5.45 30.86
N LEU A 168 7.02 6.54 30.19
CA LEU A 168 6.50 7.88 30.44
C LEU A 168 5.09 8.02 29.85
N ASP A 169 4.23 8.79 30.51
CA ASP A 169 2.85 9.07 30.05
C ASP A 169 2.81 10.12 28.93
N ILE A 170 3.52 9.82 27.84
CA ILE A 170 3.61 10.67 26.64
C ILE A 170 3.49 9.75 25.42
N ALA A 171 2.26 9.36 25.10
CA ALA A 171 1.99 8.25 24.17
C ALA A 171 2.19 8.58 22.68
N CYS A 172 2.05 9.85 22.31
CA CYS A 172 2.08 10.32 20.92
C CYS A 172 2.41 11.83 20.85
N PRO A 173 2.69 12.39 19.66
CA PRO A 173 2.91 13.82 19.49
C PRO A 173 1.64 14.60 19.89
N ASN A 174 1.77 15.47 20.90
CA ASN A 174 0.72 16.38 21.33
C ASN A 174 1.01 17.81 20.84
N VAL A 175 0.00 18.69 20.92
CA VAL A 175 0.12 20.04 20.33
C VAL A 175 1.12 20.94 21.04
N ALA A 176 1.28 20.79 22.36
CA ALA A 176 2.28 21.54 23.13
C ALA A 176 3.70 21.14 22.70
N GLY A 177 3.95 19.84 22.58
CA GLY A 177 5.22 19.27 22.15
C GLY A 177 5.59 19.67 20.72
N LEU A 178 4.63 19.67 19.79
CA LEU A 178 4.86 20.14 18.41
C LEU A 178 5.36 21.59 18.40
N VAL A 179 4.69 22.48 19.14
CA VAL A 179 5.06 23.90 19.23
C VAL A 179 6.40 24.09 19.95
N ALA A 180 6.67 23.31 20.99
CA ALA A 180 7.94 23.34 21.73
C ALA A 180 9.13 22.79 20.92
N ALA A 181 8.88 21.90 19.95
CA ALA A 181 9.90 21.35 19.07
C ALA A 181 10.36 22.30 17.95
N VAL A 182 9.71 23.46 17.77
CA VAL A 182 10.17 24.49 16.84
C VAL A 182 11.41 25.17 17.43
N GLY A 183 12.57 24.92 16.83
CA GLY A 183 13.86 25.38 17.35
C GLY A 183 14.07 26.89 17.26
N ASP A 184 13.64 27.51 16.17
CA ASP A 184 13.72 28.96 15.96
C ASP A 184 12.43 29.47 15.30
N TRP A 185 11.73 30.36 16.00
CA TRP A 185 10.48 30.97 15.53
C TRP A 185 10.69 32.25 14.72
N ASP A 186 11.86 32.87 14.85
CA ASP A 186 12.20 34.10 14.13
C ASP A 186 12.85 33.77 12.77
N ALA A 187 13.36 32.54 12.61
CA ALA A 187 13.81 32.01 11.33
C ALA A 187 12.66 31.83 10.33
N LYS A 188 12.94 32.15 9.06
CA LYS A 188 12.02 31.84 7.96
C LYS A 188 11.87 30.32 7.83
N PRO A 189 10.64 29.76 7.81
CA PRO A 189 10.47 28.32 7.69
C PRO A 189 11.02 27.76 6.38
N GLU A 190 11.71 26.63 6.48
CA GLU A 190 12.16 25.84 5.33
C GLU A 190 10.99 25.08 4.69
N PRO A 191 11.11 24.65 3.41
CA PRO A 191 10.13 23.76 2.80
C PRO A 191 9.91 22.49 3.62
N LEU A 192 8.66 22.05 3.74
CA LEU A 192 8.33 20.84 4.48
C LEU A 192 8.95 19.60 3.82
N VAL A 193 9.89 18.95 4.51
CA VAL A 193 10.55 17.72 4.06
C VAL A 193 10.04 16.54 4.88
N PRO A 194 9.44 15.51 4.25
CA PRO A 194 8.97 14.35 4.98
C PRO A 194 10.14 13.47 5.45
N LEU A 195 10.13 13.06 6.71
CA LEU A 195 11.10 12.14 7.29
C LEU A 195 10.76 10.68 6.93
N TYR A 196 10.93 10.33 5.66
CA TYR A 196 10.82 8.96 5.18
C TYR A 196 12.08 8.17 5.52
N LEU A 197 12.17 7.71 6.78
CA LEU A 197 13.27 6.86 7.24
C LEU A 197 13.20 5.44 6.68
N ARG A 198 12.09 5.12 6.01
CA ARG A 198 11.92 3.94 5.16
C ARG A 198 11.49 4.39 3.77
N ARG A 199 11.89 3.65 2.72
CA ARG A 199 11.23 3.78 1.42
C ARG A 199 9.72 3.55 1.61
N PRO A 200 8.85 4.43 1.10
CA PRO A 200 7.41 4.28 1.21
C PRO A 200 6.97 2.89 0.74
N ASP A 201 6.26 2.16 1.59
CA ASP A 201 5.49 0.99 1.18
C ASP A 201 4.19 1.39 0.46
N ALA A 202 4.23 2.50 -0.29
CA ALA A 202 3.25 2.71 -1.32
C ALA A 202 3.50 1.58 -2.33
N LYS A 203 2.68 0.52 -2.29
CA LYS A 203 2.41 -0.21 -3.52
C LYS A 203 2.02 0.88 -4.51
N ALA A 204 2.88 1.12 -5.51
CA ALA A 204 2.47 1.88 -6.67
C ALA A 204 1.08 1.33 -7.06
N PRO A 205 0.08 2.18 -7.37
CA PRO A 205 -1.21 1.69 -7.82
C PRO A 205 -0.93 0.59 -8.82
N ALA A 206 -1.43 -0.62 -8.56
CA ALA A 206 -1.13 -1.76 -9.40
C ALA A 206 -1.45 -1.32 -10.82
N ALA A 207 -0.44 -1.27 -11.70
CA ALA A 207 -0.61 -0.69 -13.01
C ALA A 207 -1.87 -1.29 -13.64
N ALA A 208 -2.76 -0.42 -14.13
CA ALA A 208 -4.07 -0.85 -14.58
C ALA A 208 -3.89 -1.92 -15.66
N VAL A 209 -4.35 -3.13 -15.38
CA VAL A 209 -4.24 -4.23 -16.33
C VAL A 209 -5.36 -4.11 -17.34
N THR A 210 -5.03 -3.96 -18.61
CA THR A 210 -5.97 -3.99 -19.74
C THR A 210 -5.99 -5.38 -20.37
N ILE A 211 -7.13 -5.77 -20.95
CA ILE A 211 -7.26 -6.99 -21.76
C ILE A 211 -7.47 -6.53 -23.20
N ASP A 212 -6.62 -6.97 -24.12
CA ASP A 212 -6.68 -6.63 -25.54
C ASP A 212 -6.34 -7.85 -26.42
N PRO A 213 -6.62 -7.82 -27.74
CA PRO A 213 -6.27 -8.93 -28.63
C PRO A 213 -4.78 -9.25 -28.61
N LEU A 214 -4.43 -10.54 -28.50
CA LEU A 214 -3.05 -11.00 -28.59
C LEU A 214 -2.58 -10.97 -30.05
N GLY A 215 -1.48 -10.28 -30.33
CA GLY A 215 -0.93 -10.14 -31.68
C GLY A 215 0.29 -11.03 -31.94
N ARG A 216 0.68 -11.14 -33.22
CA ARG A 216 1.90 -11.88 -33.62
C ARG A 216 3.17 -11.35 -32.96
N ALA A 217 3.22 -10.05 -32.65
CA ALA A 217 4.36 -9.41 -31.98
C ALA A 217 4.55 -9.91 -30.53
N ASP A 218 3.50 -10.46 -29.91
CA ASP A 218 3.54 -10.94 -28.53
C ASP A 218 4.10 -12.36 -28.38
N ALA A 219 4.21 -13.12 -29.49
CA ALA A 219 4.53 -14.54 -29.47
C ALA A 219 5.85 -14.86 -28.74
N HIS A 220 6.86 -13.99 -28.85
CA HIS A 220 8.12 -14.13 -28.11
C HIS A 220 7.90 -14.04 -26.60
N ARG A 221 7.15 -13.03 -26.14
CA ARG A 221 6.88 -12.85 -24.71
C ARG A 221 5.98 -13.95 -24.16
N CYS A 222 5.03 -14.46 -24.94
CA CYS A 222 4.22 -15.60 -24.54
C CYS A 222 5.06 -16.87 -24.36
N ALA A 223 5.96 -17.17 -25.29
CA ALA A 223 6.85 -18.32 -25.16
C ALA A 223 7.81 -18.21 -23.96
N GLU A 224 8.30 -17.00 -23.65
CA GLU A 224 9.07 -16.76 -22.42
C GLU A 224 8.25 -17.06 -21.16
N LEU A 225 6.98 -16.62 -21.12
CA LEU A 225 6.10 -16.88 -19.99
C LEU A 225 5.73 -18.36 -19.89
N GLU A 226 5.46 -19.05 -21.00
CA GLU A 226 5.24 -20.50 -21.03
C GLU A 226 6.41 -21.27 -20.43
N ALA A 227 7.64 -20.95 -20.86
CA ALA A 227 8.85 -21.59 -20.34
C ALA A 227 9.04 -21.37 -18.83
N LEU A 228 8.58 -20.23 -18.31
CA LEU A 228 8.61 -19.92 -16.88
C LEU A 228 7.52 -20.67 -16.10
N LEU A 229 6.30 -20.72 -16.64
CA LEU A 229 5.10 -21.24 -15.97
C LEU A 229 5.04 -22.77 -15.99
N PHE A 230 5.52 -23.39 -17.07
CA PHE A 230 5.42 -24.84 -17.30
C PHE A 230 6.81 -25.50 -17.37
N LYS A 231 7.74 -25.00 -16.56
CA LYS A 231 9.09 -25.55 -16.46
C LYS A 231 9.05 -27.04 -16.11
N GLY A 232 9.62 -27.87 -16.97
CA GLY A 232 9.66 -29.33 -16.80
C GLY A 232 8.54 -30.09 -17.53
N ASP A 233 7.69 -29.38 -18.29
CA ASP A 233 6.76 -29.96 -19.26
C ASP A 233 7.22 -29.64 -20.70
N ASP A 234 6.27 -29.53 -21.64
CA ASP A 234 6.46 -29.16 -23.05
C ASP A 234 5.87 -27.76 -23.29
N PRO A 235 6.56 -26.68 -22.86
CA PRO A 235 6.05 -25.31 -22.96
C PRO A 235 5.96 -24.88 -24.43
N TRP A 236 4.94 -24.08 -24.75
CA TRP A 236 4.72 -23.69 -26.14
C TRP A 236 5.85 -22.81 -26.69
N PRO A 237 6.46 -23.18 -27.83
CA PRO A 237 7.45 -22.34 -28.49
C PRO A 237 6.79 -21.15 -29.20
N VAL A 238 7.58 -20.15 -29.57
CA VAL A 238 7.13 -18.95 -30.31
C VAL A 238 6.30 -19.32 -31.55
N GLY A 239 6.71 -20.36 -32.28
CA GLY A 239 6.02 -20.84 -33.47
C GLY A 239 4.59 -21.32 -33.21
N ALA A 240 4.31 -21.89 -32.04
CA ALA A 240 2.97 -22.34 -31.68
C ALA A 240 2.02 -21.15 -31.50
N PHE A 241 2.44 -20.10 -30.79
CA PHE A 241 1.66 -18.87 -30.67
C PHE A 241 1.44 -18.17 -32.02
N LEU A 242 2.48 -18.10 -32.87
CA LEU A 242 2.34 -17.52 -34.21
C LEU A 242 1.32 -18.27 -35.08
N HIS A 243 1.25 -19.60 -34.94
CA HIS A 243 0.29 -20.44 -35.64
C HIS A 243 -1.13 -20.20 -35.12
N GLU A 244 -1.33 -20.32 -33.81
CA GLU A 244 -2.66 -20.26 -33.21
C GLU A 244 -3.30 -18.87 -33.28
N VAL A 245 -2.52 -17.80 -33.08
CA VAL A 245 -3.02 -16.41 -33.20
C VAL A 245 -3.44 -16.10 -34.64
N ALA A 246 -2.89 -16.79 -35.64
CA ALA A 246 -3.31 -16.65 -37.03
C ALA A 246 -4.55 -17.50 -37.39
N GLY A 247 -5.03 -18.34 -36.47
CA GLY A 247 -6.17 -19.22 -36.69
C GLY A 247 -7.48 -18.44 -36.81
N LYS A 248 -8.21 -18.63 -37.91
CA LYS A 248 -9.48 -17.93 -38.20
C LYS A 248 -10.59 -18.18 -37.17
N HIS A 249 -10.49 -19.27 -36.41
CA HIS A 249 -11.50 -19.71 -35.45
C HIS A 249 -10.99 -19.68 -34.01
N ASN A 250 -9.84 -19.07 -33.82
CA ASN A 250 -9.19 -18.94 -32.54
C ASN A 250 -9.39 -17.53 -32.01
N HIS A 251 -9.48 -17.43 -30.70
CA HIS A 251 -9.53 -16.17 -29.99
C HIS A 251 -8.45 -16.17 -28.91
N TYR A 252 -7.56 -15.20 -29.01
CA TYR A 252 -6.42 -15.06 -28.10
C TYR A 252 -6.35 -13.63 -27.60
N VAL A 253 -6.15 -13.48 -26.30
CA VAL A 253 -6.09 -12.18 -25.63
C VAL A 253 -4.86 -12.06 -24.75
N ALA A 254 -4.37 -10.83 -24.61
CA ALA A 254 -3.26 -10.44 -23.78
C ALA A 254 -3.76 -9.62 -22.58
N ALA A 255 -3.15 -9.84 -21.42
CA ALA A 255 -3.24 -8.94 -20.29
C ALA A 255 -2.00 -8.03 -20.28
N ARG A 256 -2.20 -6.71 -20.30
CA ARG A 256 -1.09 -5.73 -20.32
C ARG A 256 -1.10 -4.79 -19.14
N ALA A 257 0.08 -4.56 -18.59
CA ALA A 257 0.36 -3.54 -17.58
C ALA A 257 1.44 -2.60 -18.12
N ASP A 258 1.14 -1.31 -18.22
CA ASP A 258 2.05 -0.30 -18.81
C ASP A 258 2.61 -0.73 -20.19
N GLY A 259 1.74 -1.30 -21.04
CA GLY A 259 2.10 -1.81 -22.38
C GLY A 259 2.86 -3.15 -22.39
N LYS A 260 3.33 -3.64 -21.24
CA LYS A 260 4.00 -4.94 -21.12
C LYS A 260 2.98 -6.08 -21.01
N LEU A 261 3.17 -7.14 -21.79
CA LEU A 261 2.39 -8.38 -21.65
C LEU A 261 2.75 -9.09 -20.34
N VAL A 262 1.74 -9.25 -19.48
CA VAL A 262 1.82 -9.87 -18.14
C VAL A 262 0.91 -11.10 -18.00
N GLY A 263 0.15 -11.42 -19.04
CA GLY A 263 -0.63 -12.66 -19.13
C GLY A 263 -1.20 -12.83 -20.53
N TYR A 264 -1.67 -14.03 -20.84
CA TYR A 264 -2.27 -14.39 -22.11
C TYR A 264 -3.27 -15.54 -21.91
N ALA A 265 -4.21 -15.66 -22.85
CA ALA A 265 -5.14 -16.77 -22.87
C ALA A 265 -5.59 -17.05 -24.31
N GLY A 266 -5.96 -18.30 -24.60
CA GLY A 266 -6.37 -18.73 -25.93
C GLY A 266 -7.45 -19.80 -25.91
N ILE A 267 -8.39 -19.68 -26.83
CA ILE A 267 -9.49 -20.63 -27.06
C ILE A 267 -9.69 -20.85 -28.55
N ALA A 268 -10.04 -22.07 -28.95
CA ALA A 268 -10.42 -22.38 -30.32
C ALA A 268 -11.86 -22.87 -30.40
N ARG A 269 -12.55 -22.46 -31.46
CA ARG A 269 -13.85 -23.02 -31.84
C ARG A 269 -13.66 -24.31 -32.63
N LEU A 270 -14.24 -25.39 -32.12
CA LEU A 270 -14.30 -26.69 -32.74
C LEU A 270 -15.54 -26.82 -33.63
N GLY A 271 -15.42 -27.62 -34.69
CA GLY A 271 -16.52 -27.89 -35.62
C GLY A 271 -16.80 -26.78 -36.64
N ARG A 272 -17.66 -27.10 -37.62
CA ARG A 272 -18.00 -26.21 -38.74
C ARG A 272 -19.45 -25.72 -38.74
N ILE A 273 -20.32 -26.37 -37.95
CA ILE A 273 -21.77 -26.12 -37.92
C ILE A 273 -22.21 -26.10 -36.44
N PRO A 274 -23.11 -25.19 -36.02
CA PRO A 274 -23.64 -25.14 -34.66
C PRO A 274 -24.40 -26.42 -34.23
N PRO A 275 -24.51 -26.70 -32.92
CA PRO A 275 -23.88 -25.97 -31.82
C PRO A 275 -22.36 -26.17 -31.83
N TYR A 276 -21.61 -25.08 -31.58
CA TYR A 276 -20.16 -25.13 -31.55
C TYR A 276 -19.67 -25.60 -30.18
N GLU A 277 -18.58 -26.36 -30.20
CA GLU A 277 -17.79 -26.65 -29.01
C GLU A 277 -16.52 -25.80 -29.05
N TYR A 278 -15.92 -25.57 -27.88
CA TYR A 278 -14.71 -24.78 -27.75
C TYR A 278 -13.71 -25.48 -26.85
N GLU A 279 -12.43 -25.27 -27.13
CA GLU A 279 -11.33 -25.82 -26.34
C GLU A 279 -10.41 -24.68 -25.90
N ILE A 280 -10.24 -24.50 -24.58
CA ILE A 280 -9.26 -23.56 -24.05
C ILE A 280 -7.88 -24.22 -24.18
N HIS A 281 -7.02 -23.60 -24.98
CA HIS A 281 -5.68 -24.12 -25.24
C HIS A 281 -4.71 -23.81 -24.11
N THR A 282 -4.68 -22.57 -23.63
CA THR A 282 -3.73 -22.11 -22.62
C THR A 282 -4.23 -20.86 -21.92
N ILE A 283 -3.89 -20.73 -20.63
CA ILE A 283 -4.06 -19.51 -19.83
C ILE A 283 -2.81 -19.36 -18.96
N GLY A 284 -2.08 -18.26 -19.13
CA GLY A 284 -0.87 -17.97 -18.39
C GLY A 284 -0.87 -16.56 -17.82
N VAL A 285 -0.39 -16.40 -16.59
CA VAL A 285 -0.17 -15.10 -15.94
C VAL A 285 1.21 -15.08 -15.34
N ASP A 286 2.00 -14.06 -15.66
CA ASP A 286 3.34 -13.82 -15.11
C ASP A 286 3.32 -13.97 -13.58
N PRO A 287 4.22 -14.76 -12.95
CA PRO A 287 4.22 -14.99 -11.52
C PRO A 287 4.24 -13.71 -10.68
N ALA A 288 4.89 -12.63 -11.16
CA ALA A 288 4.89 -11.35 -10.47
C ALA A 288 3.52 -10.65 -10.44
N TRP A 289 2.58 -11.09 -11.28
CA TRP A 289 1.25 -10.52 -11.50
C TRP A 289 0.11 -11.45 -11.09
N GLN A 290 0.40 -12.67 -10.62
CA GLN A 290 -0.59 -13.60 -10.10
C GLN A 290 -1.24 -13.11 -8.79
N GLY A 291 -2.40 -13.68 -8.44
CA GLY A 291 -3.17 -13.29 -7.26
C GLY A 291 -3.91 -11.95 -7.38
N ARG A 292 -3.92 -11.33 -8.57
CA ARG A 292 -4.54 -10.02 -8.84
C ARG A 292 -5.83 -10.10 -9.67
N GLY A 293 -6.40 -11.30 -9.84
CA GLY A 293 -7.63 -11.51 -10.61
C GLY A 293 -7.46 -11.51 -12.14
N ILE A 294 -6.23 -11.41 -12.67
CA ILE A 294 -5.97 -11.36 -14.11
C ILE A 294 -6.45 -12.64 -14.83
N GLY A 295 -6.13 -13.82 -14.29
CA GLY A 295 -6.58 -15.09 -14.88
C GLY A 295 -8.10 -15.22 -14.95
N ARG A 296 -8.84 -14.67 -13.99
CA ARG A 296 -10.31 -14.62 -14.01
C ARG A 296 -10.84 -13.74 -15.14
N ARG A 297 -10.21 -12.58 -15.37
CA ARG A 297 -10.59 -11.67 -16.45
C ARG A 297 -10.29 -12.24 -17.82
N LEU A 298 -9.12 -12.87 -17.98
CA LEU A 298 -8.75 -13.59 -19.20
C LEU A 298 -9.74 -14.72 -19.49
N LEU A 299 -10.06 -15.55 -18.49
CA LEU A 299 -11.04 -16.64 -18.66
C LEU A 299 -12.42 -16.10 -19.02
N ALA A 300 -12.89 -15.02 -18.37
CA ALA A 300 -14.19 -14.42 -18.69
C ALA A 300 -14.26 -14.00 -20.16
N ASP A 301 -13.22 -13.35 -20.68
CA ASP A 301 -13.13 -12.94 -22.08
C ASP A 301 -13.20 -14.15 -23.06
N LEU A 302 -12.52 -15.25 -22.74
CA LEU A 302 -12.61 -16.49 -23.54
C LEU A 302 -14.02 -17.09 -23.52
N LEU A 303 -14.70 -17.03 -22.37
CA LEU A 303 -16.06 -17.55 -22.22
C LEU A 303 -17.09 -16.67 -22.93
N ASP A 304 -16.89 -15.35 -22.95
CA ASP A 304 -17.70 -14.42 -23.72
C ASP A 304 -17.54 -14.67 -25.23
N PHE A 305 -16.33 -15.01 -25.70
CA PHE A 305 -16.13 -15.43 -27.09
C PHE A 305 -16.84 -16.76 -27.42
N ALA A 306 -16.88 -17.69 -26.47
CA ALA A 306 -17.50 -19.00 -26.64
C ALA A 306 -19.02 -19.01 -26.44
N ASP A 307 -19.65 -17.83 -26.30
CA ASP A 307 -21.06 -17.65 -25.93
C ASP A 307 -22.00 -18.68 -26.57
N GLY A 308 -22.83 -19.31 -25.74
CA GLY A 308 -23.77 -20.36 -26.15
C GLY A 308 -23.16 -21.73 -26.48
N GLY A 309 -21.85 -21.93 -26.33
CA GLY A 309 -21.16 -23.19 -26.63
C GLY A 309 -20.70 -23.99 -25.40
N VAL A 310 -20.48 -25.29 -25.61
CA VAL A 310 -19.82 -26.15 -24.61
C VAL A 310 -18.32 -25.88 -24.65
N VAL A 311 -17.70 -25.66 -23.49
CA VAL A 311 -16.27 -25.36 -23.38
C VAL A 311 -15.54 -26.48 -22.65
N HIS A 312 -14.45 -26.95 -23.24
CA HIS A 312 -13.56 -27.99 -22.71
C HIS A 312 -12.18 -27.42 -22.38
N LEU A 313 -11.52 -28.05 -21.41
CA LEU A 313 -10.11 -27.81 -21.12
C LEU A 313 -9.46 -29.02 -20.43
N GLU A 314 -8.14 -29.07 -20.51
CA GLU A 314 -7.29 -29.94 -19.71
C GLU A 314 -6.48 -29.14 -18.71
N VAL A 315 -6.43 -29.61 -17.46
CA VAL A 315 -5.64 -29.00 -16.39
C VAL A 315 -4.89 -30.07 -15.61
N ARG A 316 -3.62 -29.82 -15.24
CA ARG A 316 -2.87 -30.72 -14.37
C ARG A 316 -3.60 -30.94 -13.04
N THR A 317 -3.60 -32.19 -12.56
CA THR A 317 -4.30 -32.56 -11.32
C THR A 317 -3.72 -31.91 -10.06
N ASP A 318 -2.44 -31.49 -10.10
CA ASP A 318 -1.75 -30.78 -9.02
C ASP A 318 -1.89 -29.24 -9.09
N ASN A 319 -2.50 -28.68 -10.14
CA ASN A 319 -2.69 -27.24 -10.28
C ASN A 319 -3.97 -26.75 -9.58
N GLN A 320 -3.94 -26.77 -8.25
CA GLN A 320 -5.10 -26.43 -7.41
C GLN A 320 -5.63 -25.01 -7.65
N ALA A 321 -4.74 -24.06 -7.97
CA ALA A 321 -5.13 -22.68 -8.26
C ALA A 321 -5.96 -22.57 -9.55
N ALA A 322 -5.53 -23.23 -10.62
CA ALA A 322 -6.27 -23.26 -11.88
C ALA A 322 -7.59 -24.04 -11.74
N ILE A 323 -7.58 -25.19 -11.07
CA ILE A 323 -8.80 -25.98 -10.81
C ILE A 323 -9.83 -25.15 -10.06
N ALA A 324 -9.43 -24.41 -9.02
CA ALA A 324 -10.33 -23.52 -8.28
C ALA A 324 -10.89 -22.40 -9.15
N LEU A 325 -10.07 -21.82 -10.04
CA LEU A 325 -10.52 -20.82 -11.01
C LEU A 325 -11.59 -21.38 -11.96
N TYR A 326 -11.34 -22.56 -12.55
CA TYR A 326 -12.27 -23.17 -13.50
C TYR A 326 -13.58 -23.59 -12.82
N ARG A 327 -13.53 -24.19 -11.63
CA ARG A 327 -14.74 -24.52 -10.85
C ARG A 327 -15.57 -23.28 -10.53
N ALA A 328 -14.92 -22.18 -10.14
CA ALA A 328 -15.62 -20.92 -9.88
C ALA A 328 -16.28 -20.32 -11.13
N ALA A 329 -15.79 -20.67 -12.33
CA ALA A 329 -16.37 -20.29 -13.61
C ALA A 329 -17.43 -21.30 -14.13
N GLY A 330 -17.78 -22.32 -13.34
CA GLY A 330 -18.81 -23.30 -13.68
C GLY A 330 -18.31 -24.52 -14.47
N PHE A 331 -17.00 -24.77 -14.50
CA PHE A 331 -16.47 -26.02 -15.07
C PHE A 331 -16.57 -27.18 -14.08
N GLU A 332 -16.99 -28.32 -14.58
CA GLU A 332 -17.05 -29.59 -13.87
C GLU A 332 -16.00 -30.55 -14.40
N GLN A 333 -15.46 -31.42 -13.53
CA GLN A 333 -14.54 -32.47 -13.95
C GLN A 333 -15.34 -33.62 -14.57
N VAL A 334 -15.08 -33.92 -15.85
CA VAL A 334 -15.75 -34.98 -16.60
C VAL A 334 -14.86 -36.19 -16.88
N GLY A 335 -13.55 -36.07 -16.65
CA GLY A 335 -12.61 -37.16 -16.89
C GLY A 335 -11.24 -36.98 -16.27
N LEU A 336 -10.43 -38.03 -16.36
CA LEU A 336 -9.02 -38.07 -15.97
C LEU A 336 -8.20 -38.68 -17.11
N ARG A 337 -7.22 -37.94 -17.61
CA ARG A 337 -6.26 -38.38 -18.62
C ARG A 337 -4.94 -38.72 -17.93
N LYS A 338 -4.64 -40.01 -17.83
CA LYS A 338 -3.41 -40.48 -17.20
C LYS A 338 -2.19 -40.17 -18.07
N ARG A 339 -1.11 -39.67 -17.46
CA ARG A 339 0.17 -39.34 -18.13
C ARG A 339 -0.02 -38.47 -19.38
N TYR A 340 -0.93 -37.51 -19.29
CA TYR A 340 -1.26 -36.61 -20.39
C TYR A 340 -0.08 -35.69 -20.73
N TYR A 341 0.58 -35.14 -19.71
CA TYR A 341 1.78 -34.35 -19.87
C TYR A 341 2.99 -35.26 -20.07
N ARG A 342 3.50 -35.34 -21.30
CA ARG A 342 4.47 -36.37 -21.72
C ARG A 342 5.81 -36.31 -21.01
N VAL A 343 6.29 -35.11 -20.69
CA VAL A 343 7.62 -34.90 -20.10
C VAL A 343 7.61 -35.18 -18.60
N SER A 344 6.67 -34.58 -17.86
CA SER A 344 6.55 -34.83 -16.42
C SER A 344 5.86 -36.15 -16.06
N GLY A 345 5.10 -36.73 -16.99
CA GLY A 345 4.22 -37.87 -16.73
C GLY A 345 2.97 -37.52 -15.91
N ALA A 346 2.69 -36.23 -15.70
CA ALA A 346 1.56 -35.78 -14.89
C ALA A 346 0.20 -36.12 -15.54
N ASP A 347 -0.78 -36.37 -14.69
CA ASP A 347 -2.17 -36.57 -15.09
C ASP A 347 -2.87 -35.22 -15.33
N ALA A 348 -3.88 -35.22 -16.19
CA ALA A 348 -4.75 -34.07 -16.43
C ALA A 348 -6.21 -34.39 -16.11
N TYR A 349 -6.91 -33.49 -15.44
CA TYR A 349 -8.36 -33.50 -15.45
C TYR A 349 -8.87 -32.93 -16.76
N THR A 350 -9.83 -33.61 -17.38
CA THR A 350 -10.65 -33.01 -18.43
C THR A 350 -11.83 -32.33 -17.73
N MET A 351 -11.98 -31.04 -17.95
CA MET A 351 -13.07 -30.25 -17.40
C MET A 351 -13.96 -29.71 -18.51
N ARG A 352 -15.26 -29.62 -18.24
CA ARG A 352 -16.29 -29.16 -19.17
C ARG A 352 -17.19 -28.14 -18.50
N ARG A 353 -17.56 -27.10 -19.23
CA ARG A 353 -18.64 -26.18 -18.88
C ARG A 353 -19.76 -26.32 -19.91
N GLU A 354 -20.96 -26.60 -19.43
CA GLU A 354 -22.16 -26.66 -20.27
C GLU A 354 -22.64 -25.25 -20.67
N VAL A 355 -23.48 -25.20 -21.70
CA VAL A 355 -24.17 -23.96 -22.09
C VAL A 355 -24.98 -23.45 -20.89
N SER A 356 -24.72 -22.21 -20.48
CA SER A 356 -25.51 -21.57 -19.43
C SER A 356 -26.92 -21.34 -19.97
N GLY A 357 -27.91 -21.98 -19.36
CA GLY A 357 -29.32 -21.94 -19.78
C GLY A 357 -30.03 -20.62 -19.49
#